data_AF-A0AAU4JCP4-F1
#
_entry.id   AF-A0AAU4JCP4-F1
#
_cell.length_a   1.000
_cell.length_b   1.000
_cell.length_c   1.000
_cell.angle_alpha   90.00
_cell.angle_beta   90.00
_cell.angle_gamma   90.00
#
_symmetry.space_group_name_H-M   'P 1'
#
loop_
_entity.id
_entity.type
_entity.pdbx_description
1 polymer ?
#
loop_
_entity_poly.entity_id
_entity_poly.type
_entity_poly.pdbx_seq_one_letter_code
_entity_poly.pdbx_strand_id
1 'polypeptide(L)'
;MFFDEAEKIPLAGVVREEWRKAVVDERGRVERNPYELCVLVALRDALRRREIWAPGANRWQNPEDDLPPDFEDNRDVLPVVVRRSGGPVDALVTRVRRQCR
;
A
#
# COMPACT_ATOMS: atom_id res chain seq x y z
N MET A 1 -4.19 21.97 -9.24
CA MET A 1 -4.72 22.14 -7.87
C MET A 1 -3.66 21.63 -6.91
N PHE A 2 -3.35 22.40 -5.87
CA PHE A 2 -2.31 22.07 -4.90
C PHE A 2 -2.95 21.70 -3.55
N PHE A 3 -2.23 20.94 -2.73
CA PHE A 3 -2.54 20.85 -1.31
C PHE A 3 -2.22 22.18 -0.61
N ASP A 4 -2.81 22.39 0.57
CA ASP A 4 -2.50 23.56 1.39
C ASP A 4 -1.04 23.47 1.90
N GLU A 5 -0.34 24.60 2.00
CA GLU A 5 1.05 24.64 2.46
C GLU A 5 1.19 24.22 3.94
N ALA A 6 0.13 24.38 4.74
CA ALA A 6 0.09 23.89 6.12
C ALA A 6 -0.11 22.36 6.22
N GLU A 7 -0.50 21.70 5.13
CA GLU A 7 -0.76 20.26 5.11
C GLU A 7 0.55 19.47 4.93
N LYS A 8 0.88 18.62 5.91
CA LYS A 8 2.04 17.73 5.81
C LYS A 8 1.75 16.56 4.86
N ILE A 9 2.20 16.67 3.62
CA ILE A 9 2.01 15.63 2.60
C ILE A 9 3.18 14.62 2.61
N PRO A 10 2.91 13.31 2.81
CA PRO A 10 3.95 12.30 2.90
C PRO A 10 4.45 11.89 1.52
N LEU A 11 5.70 12.22 1.21
CA LEU A 11 6.31 11.89 -0.08
C LEU A 11 7.06 10.55 -0.07
N ALA A 12 7.59 10.13 1.08
CA ALA A 12 8.49 8.98 1.16
C ALA A 12 7.72 7.66 1.02
N GLY A 13 8.12 6.81 0.07
CA GLY A 13 7.43 5.54 -0.19
C GLY A 13 6.06 5.68 -0.86
N VAL A 14 5.61 6.91 -1.13
CA VAL A 14 4.43 7.22 -1.96
C VAL A 14 4.87 7.72 -3.33
N VAL A 15 5.76 8.71 -3.34
CA VAL A 15 6.30 9.32 -4.56
C VAL A 15 7.70 8.78 -4.80
N ARG A 16 7.89 8.08 -5.91
CA ARG A 16 9.21 7.64 -6.38
C ARG A 16 10.06 8.85 -6.74
N GLU A 17 11.37 8.76 -6.51
CA GLU A 17 12.29 9.88 -6.71
C GLU A 17 12.25 10.46 -8.13
N GLU A 18 12.14 9.59 -9.14
CA GLU A 18 12.00 9.97 -10.55
C GLU A 18 10.73 10.80 -10.85
N TRP A 19 9.67 10.67 -10.03
CA TRP A 19 8.40 11.41 -10.19
C TRP A 19 8.33 12.68 -9.34
N ARG A 20 9.32 12.94 -8.46
CA ARG A 20 9.28 14.11 -7.56
C ARG A 20 9.10 15.43 -8.31
N LYS A 21 9.78 15.61 -9.44
CA LYS A 21 9.71 16.83 -10.25
C LYS A 21 8.34 17.06 -10.90
N ALA A 22 7.54 16.00 -11.04
CA ALA A 22 6.17 16.09 -11.55
C ALA A 22 5.12 16.29 -10.45
N VAL A 23 5.50 16.11 -9.18
CA VAL A 23 4.60 16.15 -8.03
C VAL A 23 4.83 17.39 -7.16
N VAL A 24 6.07 17.86 -7.07
CA VAL A 24 6.47 18.99 -6.24
C VAL A 24 6.98 20.10 -7.15
N ASP A 25 6.40 21.29 -7.02
CA ASP A 25 6.85 22.47 -7.77
C ASP A 25 8.11 23.12 -7.18
N GLU A 26 8.62 24.14 -7.84
CA GLU A 26 9.81 24.89 -7.41
C GLU A 26 9.64 25.59 -6.05
N ARG A 27 8.39 25.81 -5.61
CA ARG A 27 8.04 26.43 -4.33
C ARG A 27 7.83 25.38 -3.23
N GLY A 28 8.00 24.09 -3.53
CA GLY A 28 7.79 22.99 -2.60
C GLY A 28 6.32 22.59 -2.42
N ARG A 29 5.41 23.12 -3.24
CA ARG A 29 3.98 22.81 -3.15
C ARG A 29 3.69 21.50 -3.87
N VAL A 30 2.82 20.69 -3.26
CA VAL A 30 2.47 19.38 -3.82
C VAL A 30 1.23 19.52 -4.71
N GLU A 31 1.38 19.12 -5.96
CA GLU A 31 0.27 19.00 -6.90
C GLU A 31 -0.59 17.79 -6.57
N ARG A 32 -1.90 18.01 -6.41
CA ARG A 32 -2.85 16.99 -5.98
C ARG A 32 -2.97 15.84 -6.98
N ASN A 33 -3.19 16.14 -8.26
CA ASN A 33 -3.41 15.12 -9.29
C ASN A 33 -2.24 14.13 -9.46
N PRO A 34 -0.98 14.56 -9.69
CA PRO A 34 0.13 13.64 -9.86
C PRO A 34 0.46 12.90 -8.56
N TYR A 35 0.22 13.52 -7.40
CA TYR A 35 0.35 12.86 -6.10
C TYR A 35 -0.67 11.73 -5.91
N GLU A 36 -1.96 11.97 -6.21
CA GLU A 36 -3.02 10.96 -6.11
C GLU A 36 -2.73 9.76 -7.01
N LEU A 37 -2.19 9.98 -8.21
CA LEU A 37 -1.75 8.89 -9.08
C LEU A 37 -0.62 8.06 -8.43
N CYS A 38 0.35 8.72 -7.80
CA CYS A 38 1.44 8.04 -7.07
C CYS A 38 0.90 7.20 -5.90
N VAL A 39 -0.08 7.71 -5.14
CA VAL A 39 -0.77 6.96 -4.08
C VAL A 39 -1.42 5.69 -4.62
N LEU A 40 -2.14 5.78 -5.74
CA LEU A 40 -2.79 4.62 -6.37
C LEU A 40 -1.78 3.59 -6.88
N VAL A 41 -0.66 4.04 -7.45
CA VAL A 41 0.43 3.16 -7.89
C VAL A 41 1.06 2.44 -6.69
N ALA A 42 1.37 3.17 -5.61
CA ALA A 42 1.94 2.57 -4.40
C ALA A 42 0.98 1.54 -3.75
N LEU A 43 -0.32 1.85 -3.70
CA LEU A 43 -1.35 0.93 -3.22
C LEU A 43 -1.41 -0.34 -4.07
N ARG A 44 -1.45 -0.19 -5.40
CA ARG A 44 -1.48 -1.31 -6.34
C ARG A 44 -0.26 -2.21 -6.19
N ASP A 45 0.92 -1.61 -6.04
CA ASP A 45 2.17 -2.37 -5.94
C ASP A 45 2.25 -3.12 -4.60
N ALA A 46 1.80 -2.51 -3.50
CA ALA A 46 1.72 -3.16 -2.19
C ALA A 46 0.74 -4.35 -2.19
N LEU A 47 -0.43 -4.20 -2.84
CA LEU A 47 -1.39 -5.30 -3.03
C LEU A 47 -0.78 -6.42 -3.88
N ARG A 48 -0.15 -6.08 -5.02
CA ARG A 48 0.47 -7.07 -5.92
C ARG A 48 1.57 -7.89 -5.25
N ARG A 49 2.35 -7.29 -4.36
CA ARG A 49 3.41 -7.96 -3.59
C ARG A 49 2.87 -8.76 -2.41
N ARG A 50 1.55 -8.72 -2.14
CA ARG A 50 0.90 -9.26 -0.94
C ARG A 50 1.50 -8.68 0.37
N GLU A 51 2.05 -7.46 0.29
CA GLU A 51 2.50 -6.71 1.47
C GLU A 51 1.31 -6.19 2.29
N ILE A 52 0.17 -6.02 1.63
CA ILE A 52 -1.10 -5.67 2.27
C ILE A 52 -2.24 -6.47 1.66
N TRP A 53 -3.31 -6.65 2.42
CA TRP A 53 -4.58 -7.22 1.95
C TRP A 53 -5.74 -6.31 2.35
N ALA A 54 -6.85 -6.41 1.62
CA ALA A 54 -8.05 -5.61 1.85
C ALA A 54 -9.22 -6.55 2.22
N PRO A 55 -9.84 -6.38 3.40
CA PRO A 55 -11.02 -7.16 3.77
C PRO A 55 -12.13 -7.03 2.71
N GLY A 56 -12.75 -8.15 2.33
CA GLY A 56 -13.83 -8.19 1.32
C GLY A 56 -13.37 -8.06 -0.14
N ALA A 57 -12.06 -8.00 -0.42
CA ALA A 57 -11.55 -7.96 -1.79
C ALA A 57 -11.40 -9.37 -2.37
N ASN A 58 -12.13 -9.70 -3.43
CA ASN A 58 -12.13 -11.04 -4.04
C ASN A 58 -10.72 -11.61 -4.35
N ARG A 59 -9.79 -10.80 -4.88
CA ARG A 59 -8.44 -11.27 -5.27
C ARG A 59 -7.35 -11.00 -4.21
N TRP A 60 -7.54 -10.00 -3.35
CA TRP A 60 -6.51 -9.49 -2.44
C TRP A 60 -6.98 -9.55 -0.98
N GLN A 61 -7.82 -10.53 -0.65
CA GLN A 61 -8.25 -10.84 0.71
C GLN A 61 -7.13 -11.47 1.53
N ASN A 62 -7.40 -11.66 2.83
CA ASN A 62 -6.50 -12.35 3.72
C ASN A 62 -6.20 -13.74 3.16
N PRO A 63 -4.93 -14.07 2.86
CA PRO A 63 -4.59 -15.38 2.30
C PRO A 63 -4.80 -16.52 3.29
N GLU A 64 -4.99 -16.25 4.58
CA GLU A 64 -5.40 -17.28 5.55
C GLU A 64 -6.87 -17.69 5.36
N ASP A 65 -7.73 -16.80 4.86
CA ASP A 65 -9.16 -17.10 4.62
C ASP A 65 -9.35 -18.02 3.39
N ASP A 66 -8.33 -18.11 2.52
CA ASP A 66 -8.32 -19.00 1.35
C ASP A 66 -7.80 -20.41 1.70
N LEU A 67 -7.47 -20.69 2.97
CA LEU A 67 -6.93 -21.99 3.38
C LEU A 67 -8.02 -23.08 3.40
N PRO A 68 -7.72 -24.28 2.89
CA PRO A 68 -8.59 -25.44 3.07
C PRO A 68 -8.84 -25.75 4.56
N PRO A 69 -10.01 -26.30 4.93
CA PRO A 69 -10.33 -26.65 6.33
C PRO A 69 -9.36 -27.64 6.96
N ASP A 70 -8.73 -28.49 6.14
CA ASP A 70 -7.75 -29.52 6.51
C ASP A 70 -6.29 -29.03 6.42
N PHE A 71 -6.06 -27.73 6.20
CA PHE A 71 -4.73 -27.16 6.02
C PHE A 71 -3.83 -27.34 7.25
N GLU A 72 -4.37 -27.23 8.47
CA GLU A 72 -3.58 -27.41 9.70
C GLU A 72 -3.09 -28.85 9.86
N ASP A 73 -3.94 -29.83 9.48
CA ASP A 73 -3.63 -31.27 9.58
C ASP A 73 -2.68 -31.75 8.49
N ASN A 74 -2.58 -31.01 7.37
CA ASN A 74 -1.81 -31.38 6.19
C ASN A 74 -0.72 -30.37 5.81
N ARG A 75 -0.29 -29.56 6.78
CA ARG A 75 0.66 -28.45 6.60
C ARG A 75 1.99 -28.87 5.98
N ASP A 76 2.39 -30.12 6.21
CA ASP A 76 3.64 -30.70 5.71
C ASP A 76 3.54 -31.24 4.27
N VAL A 77 2.31 -31.44 3.77
CA VAL A 77 2.04 -32.16 2.50
C VAL A 77 1.50 -31.22 1.41
N LEU A 78 0.82 -30.13 1.78
CA LEU A 78 0.30 -29.13 0.84
C LEU A 78 1.29 -27.98 0.65
N PRO A 79 1.99 -27.87 -0.50
CA PRO A 79 2.79 -26.70 -0.83
C PRO A 79 1.90 -25.56 -1.33
N VAL A 80 0.87 -25.18 -0.57
CA VAL A 80 0.30 -23.84 -0.75
C VAL A 80 1.30 -22.88 -0.12
N VAL A 81 2.01 -22.14 -0.96
CA VAL A 81 2.95 -21.12 -0.49
C VAL A 81 2.11 -20.02 0.18
N VAL A 82 1.80 -20.20 1.46
CA VAL A 82 1.32 -19.12 2.32
C VAL A 82 2.49 -18.17 2.48
N ARG A 83 2.65 -17.26 1.51
CA ARG A 83 3.49 -16.09 1.72
C ARG A 83 2.81 -15.35 2.87
N ARG A 84 3.44 -15.32 4.06
CA ARG A 84 3.01 -14.47 5.18
C ARG A 84 2.72 -13.09 4.61
N SER A 85 1.44 -12.80 4.41
CA SER A 85 0.98 -11.51 3.93
C SER A 85 1.32 -10.47 4.98
N GLY A 86 1.66 -9.26 4.55
CA GLY A 86 1.74 -8.16 5.50
C GLY A 86 0.36 -7.78 6.05
N GLY A 87 0.29 -6.68 6.80
CA GLY A 87 -0.91 -6.28 7.50
C GLY A 87 -2.07 -5.84 6.59
N PRO A 88 -3.26 -5.55 7.16
CA PRO A 88 -4.38 -5.02 6.39
C PRO A 88 -4.02 -3.70 5.69
N VAL A 89 -4.83 -3.24 4.74
CA VAL A 89 -4.65 -1.94 4.05
C VAL A 89 -4.44 -0.76 5.02
N ASP A 90 -4.99 -0.85 6.23
CA ASP A 90 -4.77 0.10 7.33
C ASP A 90 -3.31 0.22 7.75
N ALA A 91 -2.48 -0.78 7.50
CA ALA A 91 -1.03 -0.74 7.72
C ALA A 91 -0.35 0.24 6.75
N LEU A 92 -0.78 0.29 5.49
CA LEU A 92 -0.31 1.30 4.53
C LEU A 92 -0.74 2.69 4.98
N VAL A 93 -2.00 2.86 5.36
CA VAL A 93 -2.53 4.14 5.87
C VAL A 93 -1.78 4.60 7.12
N THR A 94 -1.51 3.68 8.05
CA THR A 94 -0.76 3.97 9.28
C THR A 94 0.68 4.37 8.98
N ARG A 95 1.36 3.68 8.05
CA ARG A 95 2.71 4.00 7.61
C ARG A 95 2.78 5.39 6.99
N VAL A 96 1.83 5.72 6.12
CA VAL A 96 1.71 7.03 5.48
C VAL A 96 1.42 8.11 6.53
N ARG A 97 0.47 7.87 7.45
CA ARG A 97 0.15 8.80 8.56
C ARG A 97 1.33 9.07 9.50
N ARG A 98 2.21 8.11 9.72
CA ARG A 98 3.41 8.31 10.56
C ARG A 98 4.39 9.33 9.96
N GLN A 99 4.40 9.50 8.64
CA GLN A 99 5.24 10.51 7.99
C GLN A 99 4.67 11.92 8.07
N CYS A 100 3.37 12.06 8.39
CA CYS A 100 2.71 13.34 8.57
C CYS A 100 2.85 13.89 10.00
N ARG A 101 3.54 13.20 10.91
CA ARG A 101 3.70 13.62 12.31
C ARG A 101 4.73 14.73 12.47
#